data_AF-A0A8B8IYD1-F1
#
_entry.id   AF-A0A8B8IYD1-F1
#
_cell.length_a   1.000
_cell.length_b   1.000
_cell.length_c   1.000
_cell.angle_alpha   90.00
_cell.angle_beta   90.00
_cell.angle_gamma   90.00
#
_symmetry.space_group_name_H-M   'P 1'
#
loop_
_entity.id
_entity.type
_entity.pdbx_description
1 polymer ?
#
loop_
_entity_poly.entity_id
_entity_poly.type
_entity_poly.pdbx_seq_one_letter_code
_entity_poly.pdbx_strand_id
1 'polypeptide(L)'
;MNKKNDKLYIYAFKIFFACGMSFGSQSVHFDNIQTWLVIVARYVVYNLIIKGIHESSVLGFNHFQTRSKLDFNKMYDQSKIFLIIFAGSICVLVYSKQRVFDEGFLLFFIAHLIAKYPEIEQKSSTINYGVGMACSFFEGYLAHIIPSDGARFVGFEENINIYEAKQGVVFPVKKLFIVITKSLYCPPDLKQFNKKNQRLPYLEACQSLEDVEKDVAGVKNRTYRNSAYKIYRAGRAPVYLAAECASPLHTLHRVLERRALHPELLDIDTQEIVSDFCTMLRSIISRSSDCRDKCELVFYDDKDPNLNLADILLEKIRELEPDFENIITIEPR
;
A
#
# COMPACT_ATOMS: atom_id res chain seq x y z
N MET A 1 -3.33 -16.81 24.83
CA MET A 1 -2.73 -16.00 25.93
C MET A 1 -3.70 -14.89 26.31
N ASN A 2 -3.88 -14.66 27.61
CA ASN A 2 -5.05 -14.01 28.19
C ASN A 2 -4.93 -12.47 28.17
N LYS A 3 -5.61 -11.79 27.22
CA LYS A 3 -5.66 -10.31 27.01
C LYS A 3 -5.99 -9.49 28.27
N LYS A 4 -6.50 -10.12 29.33
CA LYS A 4 -6.82 -9.48 30.61
C LYS A 4 -5.56 -9.15 31.43
N ASN A 5 -4.48 -9.91 31.26
CA ASN A 5 -3.22 -9.70 32.00
C ASN A 5 -2.43 -8.50 31.45
N ASP A 6 -2.45 -8.25 30.14
CA ASP A 6 -1.72 -7.11 29.54
C ASP A 6 -2.21 -5.76 30.05
N LYS A 7 -3.52 -5.61 30.29
CA LYS A 7 -4.07 -4.39 30.88
C LYS A 7 -3.61 -4.19 32.33
N LEU A 8 -3.46 -5.27 33.10
CA LEU A 8 -3.02 -5.20 34.51
C LEU A 8 -1.58 -4.69 34.59
N TYR A 9 -0.69 -5.18 33.71
CA TYR A 9 0.70 -4.71 33.63
C TYR A 9 0.78 -3.24 33.23
N ILE A 10 -0.05 -2.79 32.28
CA ILE A 10 -0.10 -1.38 31.89
C ILE A 10 -0.58 -0.49 33.04
N TYR A 11 -1.57 -0.92 33.83
CA TYR A 11 -2.01 -0.17 35.01
C TYR A 11 -0.98 -0.19 36.13
N ALA A 12 -0.34 -1.34 36.39
CA ALA A 12 0.74 -1.45 37.36
C ALA A 12 1.92 -0.54 37.00
N PHE A 13 2.27 -0.46 35.71
CA PHE A 13 3.34 0.42 35.23
C PHE A 13 2.96 1.90 35.34
N LYS A 14 1.70 2.27 35.09
CA LYS A 14 1.20 3.65 35.31
C LYS A 14 1.23 4.04 36.80
N ILE A 15 0.90 3.11 37.69
CA ILE A 15 0.98 3.32 39.14
C ILE A 15 2.45 3.43 39.57
N PHE A 16 3.32 2.54 39.12
CA PHE A 16 4.75 2.60 39.41
C PHE A 16 5.40 3.88 38.87
N PHE A 17 4.98 4.36 37.70
CA PHE A 17 5.46 5.61 37.12
C PHE A 17 4.97 6.83 37.92
N ALA A 18 3.70 6.84 38.36
CA ALA A 18 3.18 7.88 39.25
C ALA A 18 3.87 7.88 40.62
N CYS A 19 4.13 6.69 41.19
CA CYS A 19 4.88 6.53 42.43
C CYS A 19 6.36 6.91 42.25
N GLY A 20 6.98 6.56 41.13
CA GLY A 20 8.36 6.88 40.80
C GLY A 20 8.60 8.38 40.62
N MET A 21 7.66 9.09 39.98
CA MET A 21 7.68 10.56 39.93
C MET A 21 7.47 11.20 41.32
N SER A 22 6.71 10.53 42.19
CA SER A 22 6.48 10.98 43.57
C SER A 22 7.69 10.76 44.48
N PHE A 23 8.45 9.66 44.29
CA PHE A 23 9.63 9.32 45.08
C PHE A 23 10.93 9.94 44.56
N GLY A 24 11.08 10.11 43.24
CA GLY A 24 12.25 10.76 42.62
C GLY A 24 12.29 12.27 42.85
N SER A 25 11.14 12.88 43.12
CA SER A 25 11.02 14.24 43.63
C SER A 25 11.15 14.20 45.15
N GLN A 26 12.38 14.24 45.68
CA GLN A 26 12.66 14.35 47.12
C GLN A 26 12.16 15.67 47.76
N SER A 27 11.14 16.31 47.20
CA SER A 27 10.51 17.54 47.70
C SER A 27 8.98 17.48 47.79
N VAL A 28 8.32 16.34 47.59
CA VAL A 28 6.85 16.26 47.71
C VAL A 28 6.45 16.02 49.15
N HIS A 29 6.55 17.07 49.97
CA HIS A 29 5.72 17.20 51.16
C HIS A 29 4.26 17.38 50.69
N PHE A 30 3.37 16.45 51.03
CA PHE A 30 1.93 16.52 50.72
C PHE A 30 1.20 17.70 51.40
N ASP A 31 1.94 18.53 52.15
CA ASP A 31 1.43 19.71 52.86
C ASP A 31 0.98 20.84 51.91
N ASN A 32 1.27 20.75 50.61
CA ASN A 32 0.90 21.78 49.62
C ASN A 32 0.20 21.21 48.38
N ILE A 33 -1.06 20.80 48.55
CA ILE A 33 -1.98 20.33 47.50
C ILE A 33 -2.04 21.30 46.31
N GLN A 34 -1.94 22.60 46.54
CA GLN A 34 -1.97 23.62 45.48
C GLN A 34 -0.74 23.52 44.57
N THR A 35 0.44 23.28 45.14
CA THR A 35 1.68 23.12 44.35
C THR A 35 1.62 21.85 43.50
N TRP A 36 1.08 20.77 44.05
CA TRP A 36 0.92 19.53 43.31
C TRP A 36 -0.07 19.67 42.14
N LEU A 37 -1.22 20.33 42.37
CA LEU A 37 -2.21 20.61 41.33
C LEU A 37 -1.63 21.44 40.18
N VAL A 38 -0.81 22.45 40.49
CA VAL A 38 -0.11 23.27 39.48
C VAL A 38 0.85 22.43 38.64
N ILE A 39 1.65 21.56 39.28
CA ILE A 39 2.61 20.69 38.60
C ILE A 39 1.89 19.71 37.66
N VAL A 40 0.83 19.05 38.15
CA VAL A 40 0.03 18.13 37.35
C VAL A 40 -0.63 18.84 36.17
N ALA A 41 -1.26 19.99 36.41
CA ALA A 41 -1.88 20.78 35.35
C ALA A 41 -0.86 21.19 34.27
N ARG A 42 0.35 21.58 34.65
CA ARG A 42 1.44 21.93 33.73
C ARG A 42 1.83 20.75 32.84
N TYR A 43 2.10 19.58 33.41
CA TYR A 43 2.48 18.40 32.64
C TYR A 43 1.34 17.84 31.78
N VAL A 44 0.08 17.99 32.20
CA VAL A 44 -1.08 17.67 31.37
C VAL A 44 -1.12 18.59 30.14
N VAL A 45 -0.93 19.90 30.32
CA VAL A 45 -0.84 20.86 29.21
C VAL A 45 0.30 20.47 28.25
N TYR A 46 1.49 20.16 28.77
CA TYR A 46 2.63 19.74 27.95
C TYR A 46 2.31 18.50 27.11
N ASN A 47 1.78 17.44 27.73
CA ASN A 47 1.42 16.22 27.00
C ASN A 47 0.36 16.47 25.91
N LEU A 48 -0.63 17.31 26.19
CA LEU A 48 -1.70 17.61 25.24
C LEU A 48 -1.21 18.46 24.05
N ILE A 49 -0.29 19.41 24.28
CA ILE A 49 0.34 20.19 23.21
C ILE A 49 1.17 19.27 22.31
N ILE A 50 2.01 18.42 22.90
CA ILE A 50 2.86 17.49 22.14
C ILE A 50 2.01 16.54 21.31
N LYS A 51 0.96 15.96 21.91
CA LYS A 51 0.02 15.09 21.22
C LYS A 51 -0.71 15.83 20.09
N GLY A 52 -1.17 17.06 20.33
CA GLY A 52 -1.85 17.88 19.33
C GLY A 52 -0.95 18.22 18.14
N ILE A 53 0.31 18.57 18.39
CA ILE A 53 1.31 18.82 17.33
C ILE A 53 1.55 17.55 16.50
N HIS A 54 1.67 16.39 17.15
CA HIS A 54 1.86 15.11 16.46
C HIS A 54 0.68 14.76 15.55
N GLU A 55 -0.55 14.77 16.09
CA GLU A 55 -1.77 14.47 15.33
C GLU A 55 -1.99 15.45 14.18
N SER A 56 -1.72 16.75 14.39
CA SER A 56 -1.80 17.77 13.34
C SER A 56 -0.76 17.53 12.25
N SER A 57 0.45 17.10 12.62
CA SER A 57 1.52 16.79 11.68
C SER A 57 1.19 15.57 10.81
N VAL A 58 0.63 14.50 11.40
CA VAL A 58 0.18 13.31 10.67
C VAL A 58 -0.95 13.65 9.70
N LEU A 59 -1.94 14.43 10.17
CA LEU A 59 -3.04 14.86 9.31
C LEU A 59 -2.58 15.78 8.17
N GLY A 60 -1.65 16.69 8.45
CA GLY A 60 -1.04 17.56 7.44
C GLY A 60 -0.27 16.75 6.38
N PHE A 61 0.53 15.77 6.81
CA PHE A 61 1.26 14.88 5.90
C PHE A 61 0.30 14.06 5.02
N ASN A 62 -0.72 13.45 5.61
CA ASN A 62 -1.72 12.68 4.89
C ASN A 62 -2.50 13.54 3.88
N HIS A 63 -2.89 14.76 4.28
CA HIS A 63 -3.58 15.71 3.40
C HIS A 63 -2.70 16.11 2.21
N PHE A 64 -1.42 16.40 2.46
CA PHE A 64 -0.45 16.73 1.41
C PHE A 64 -0.27 15.58 0.41
N GLN A 65 -0.22 14.34 0.89
CA GLN A 65 -0.01 13.16 0.05
C GLN A 65 -1.27 12.70 -0.71
N THR A 66 -2.46 12.80 -0.12
CA THR A 66 -3.70 12.24 -0.70
C THR A 66 -4.71 13.26 -1.23
N ARG A 67 -4.47 14.58 -1.08
CA ARG A 67 -5.43 15.66 -1.42
C ARG A 67 -6.86 15.42 -0.89
N SER A 68 -6.99 14.69 0.21
CA SER A 68 -8.29 14.36 0.82
C SER A 68 -8.88 15.57 1.55
N LYS A 69 -10.21 15.74 1.55
CA LYS A 69 -10.85 16.84 2.30
C LYS A 69 -10.77 16.55 3.81
N LEU A 70 -10.35 17.56 4.59
CA LEU A 70 -10.35 17.50 6.05
C LEU A 70 -11.79 17.53 6.58
N ASP A 71 -12.19 16.51 7.33
CA ASP A 71 -13.48 16.46 8.03
C ASP A 71 -13.31 16.99 9.47
N PHE A 72 -13.50 18.29 9.63
CA PHE A 72 -13.34 18.99 10.90
C PHE A 72 -14.34 18.54 11.98
N ASN A 73 -15.54 18.06 11.59
CA ASN A 73 -16.56 17.65 12.55
C ASN A 73 -16.17 16.35 13.25
N LYS A 74 -15.65 15.39 12.48
CA LYS A 74 -15.13 14.14 13.03
C LYS A 74 -13.92 14.36 13.96
N MET A 75 -13.05 15.31 13.61
CA MET A 75 -11.92 15.70 14.47
C MET A 75 -12.37 16.32 15.79
N TYR A 76 -13.39 17.18 15.75
CA TYR A 76 -13.93 17.82 16.95
C TYR A 76 -14.52 16.81 17.93
N ASP A 77 -15.31 15.85 17.46
CA ASP A 77 -15.92 14.83 18.31
C ASP A 77 -14.88 13.91 18.97
N GLN A 78 -13.78 13.60 18.27
CA GLN A 78 -12.69 12.78 18.81
C GLN A 78 -11.82 13.54 19.82
N SER A 79 -11.73 14.87 19.71
CA SER A 79 -10.82 15.71 20.52
C SER A 79 -11.51 16.48 21.66
N LYS A 80 -12.85 16.47 21.73
CA LYS A 80 -13.63 17.24 22.71
C LYS A 80 -13.21 17.03 24.17
N ILE A 81 -12.97 15.79 24.58
CA ILE A 81 -12.53 15.48 25.95
C ILE A 81 -11.14 16.06 26.22
N PHE A 82 -10.22 15.96 25.26
CA PHE A 82 -8.88 16.53 25.38
C PHE A 82 -8.90 18.05 25.45
N LEU A 83 -9.77 18.71 24.69
CA LEU A 83 -9.96 20.17 24.75
C LEU A 83 -10.49 20.64 26.12
N ILE A 84 -11.43 19.90 26.72
CA ILE A 84 -11.95 20.20 28.06
C ILE A 84 -10.85 20.06 29.13
N ILE A 85 -10.08 18.96 29.07
CA ILE A 85 -8.96 18.73 30.01
C ILE A 85 -7.87 19.79 29.83
N PHE A 86 -7.58 20.16 28.57
CA PHE A 86 -6.63 21.21 28.24
C PHE A 86 -7.06 22.57 28.83
N ALA A 87 -8.30 22.98 28.56
CA ALA A 87 -8.85 24.24 29.06
C ALA A 87 -8.88 24.27 30.60
N GLY A 88 -9.31 23.18 31.25
CA GLY A 88 -9.30 23.06 32.71
C GLY A 88 -7.90 23.21 33.30
N SER A 89 -6.90 22.57 32.68
CA SER A 89 -5.50 22.64 33.13
C SER A 89 -4.91 24.04 32.93
N ILE A 90 -5.23 24.73 31.83
CA ILE A 90 -4.85 26.12 31.61
C ILE A 90 -5.49 27.04 32.66
N CYS A 91 -6.78 26.86 32.96
CA CYS A 91 -7.48 27.64 33.99
C CYS A 91 -6.80 27.51 35.36
N VAL A 92 -6.37 26.31 35.75
CA VAL A 92 -5.63 26.08 37.01
C VAL A 92 -4.30 26.86 37.03
N LEU A 93 -3.56 26.86 35.92
CA LEU A 93 -2.28 27.57 35.81
C LEU A 93 -2.46 29.09 35.86
N VAL A 94 -3.46 29.62 35.13
CA VAL A 94 -3.78 31.04 35.10
C VAL A 94 -4.27 31.53 36.47
N TYR A 95 -5.17 30.79 37.11
CA TYR A 95 -5.67 31.10 38.45
C TYR A 95 -4.54 31.15 39.49
N SER A 96 -3.58 30.23 39.37
CA SER A 96 -2.41 30.16 40.25
C SER A 96 -1.31 31.18 39.89
N LYS A 97 -1.53 32.05 38.88
CA LYS A 97 -0.57 33.02 38.35
C LYS A 97 0.77 32.39 37.90
N GLN A 98 0.71 31.16 37.42
CA GLN A 98 1.88 30.41 36.98
C GLN A 98 2.06 30.55 35.47
N ARG A 99 3.32 30.52 35.01
CA ARG A 99 3.61 30.44 33.58
C ARG A 99 3.18 29.07 33.06
N VAL A 100 2.61 29.09 31.85
CA VAL A 100 2.22 27.86 31.14
C VAL A 100 3.47 27.10 30.69
N PHE A 101 4.46 27.82 30.17
CA PHE A 101 5.74 27.26 29.72
C PHE A 101 6.88 27.69 30.63
N ASP A 102 7.70 26.73 31.01
CA ASP A 102 8.98 26.90 31.66
C ASP A 102 10.06 26.08 30.92
N GLU A 103 11.29 26.13 31.39
CA GLU A 103 12.41 25.36 30.83
C GLU A 103 12.14 23.84 30.83
N GLY A 104 11.26 23.37 31.74
CA GLY A 104 10.80 21.99 31.80
C GLY A 104 10.01 21.55 30.57
N PHE A 105 9.38 22.45 29.82
CA PHE A 105 8.71 22.10 28.57
C PHE A 105 9.69 21.57 27.53
N LEU A 106 10.82 22.27 27.33
CA LEU A 106 11.83 21.87 26.34
C LEU A 106 12.45 20.52 26.70
N LEU A 107 12.78 20.32 27.97
CA LEU A 107 13.30 19.04 28.46
C LEU A 107 12.29 17.91 28.28
N PHE A 108 11.01 18.15 28.60
CA PHE A 108 9.95 17.16 28.43
C PHE A 108 9.68 16.86 26.96
N PHE A 109 9.74 17.87 26.08
CA PHE A 109 9.60 17.72 24.64
C PHE A 109 10.74 16.88 24.05
N ILE A 110 11.99 17.19 24.41
CA ILE A 110 13.16 16.42 23.99
C ILE A 110 13.07 14.99 24.53
N ALA A 111 12.71 14.79 25.80
CA ALA A 111 12.52 13.47 26.38
C ALA A 111 11.42 12.68 25.67
N HIS A 112 10.32 13.33 25.27
CA HIS A 112 9.26 12.70 24.48
C HIS A 112 9.76 12.26 23.10
N LEU A 113 10.56 13.11 22.42
CA LEU A 113 11.17 12.77 21.14
C LEU A 113 12.15 11.59 21.27
N ILE A 114 13.00 11.60 22.31
CA ILE A 114 13.95 10.50 22.57
C ILE A 114 13.22 9.21 22.92
N ALA A 115 12.14 9.27 23.72
CA ALA A 115 11.33 8.08 24.04
C ALA A 115 10.61 7.51 22.81
N LYS A 116 10.23 8.39 21.86
CA LYS A 116 9.64 8.02 20.57
C LYS A 116 10.66 7.53 19.54
N TYR A 117 11.93 7.91 19.68
CA TYR A 117 12.98 7.61 18.71
C TYR A 117 13.18 6.09 18.50
N PRO A 118 13.21 5.24 19.55
CA PRO A 118 13.22 3.79 19.38
C PRO A 118 12.01 3.25 18.64
N GLU A 119 10.81 3.84 18.77
CA GLU A 119 9.62 3.39 18.00
C GLU A 119 9.76 3.71 16.50
N ILE A 120 10.49 4.78 16.16
CA ILE A 120 10.75 5.19 14.77
C ILE A 120 11.85 4.32 14.15
N GLU A 121 12.92 4.04 14.88
CA GLU A 121 14.04 3.19 14.44
C GLU A 121 13.67 1.69 14.46
N GLN A 122 12.79 1.28 15.37
CA GLN A 122 12.24 -0.09 15.46
C GLN A 122 11.01 -0.28 14.57
N LYS A 123 10.69 0.68 13.68
CA LYS A 123 10.02 0.38 12.41
C LYS A 123 11.02 -0.26 11.45
N SER A 124 11.72 -1.29 11.94
CA SER A 124 12.36 -2.29 11.08
C SER A 124 11.26 -2.79 10.13
N SER A 125 11.61 -2.95 8.85
CA SER A 125 10.71 -3.35 7.76
C SER A 125 9.81 -4.50 8.21
N THR A 126 8.64 -4.18 8.73
CA THR A 126 7.76 -5.16 9.34
C THR A 126 7.17 -5.87 8.14
N ILE A 127 7.42 -7.18 8.01
CA ILE A 127 6.85 -7.98 6.93
C ILE A 127 5.34 -7.85 7.08
N ASN A 128 4.75 -7.04 6.21
CA ASN A 128 3.32 -6.81 6.17
C ASN A 128 2.68 -7.66 5.08
N TYR A 129 1.35 -7.68 5.05
CA TYR A 129 0.61 -8.51 4.14
C TYR A 129 0.92 -8.18 2.66
N GLY A 130 1.07 -6.90 2.33
CA GLY A 130 1.43 -6.43 0.98
C GLY A 130 2.82 -6.93 0.54
N VAL A 131 3.81 -6.82 1.42
CA VAL A 131 5.17 -7.34 1.21
C VAL A 131 5.15 -8.85 0.97
N GLY A 132 4.45 -9.61 1.81
CA GLY A 132 4.34 -11.06 1.67
C GLY A 132 3.69 -11.47 0.34
N MET A 133 2.62 -10.79 -0.06
CA MET A 133 1.96 -11.01 -1.37
C MET A 133 2.90 -10.75 -2.54
N ALA A 134 3.69 -9.67 -2.48
CA ALA A 134 4.62 -9.32 -3.54
C ALA A 134 5.74 -10.36 -3.68
N CYS A 135 6.36 -10.76 -2.56
CA CYS A 135 7.38 -11.81 -2.55
C CYS A 135 6.82 -13.14 -3.08
N SER A 136 5.63 -13.54 -2.63
CA SER A 136 5.00 -14.79 -3.09
C SER A 136 4.65 -14.75 -4.58
N PHE A 137 4.21 -13.61 -5.11
CA PHE A 137 3.90 -13.47 -6.52
C PHE A 137 5.15 -13.45 -7.39
N PHE A 138 6.22 -12.82 -6.91
CA PHE A 138 7.48 -12.82 -7.63
C PHE A 138 8.10 -14.22 -7.66
N GLU A 139 8.38 -14.80 -6.49
CA GLU A 139 9.10 -16.08 -6.38
C GLU A 139 8.26 -17.26 -6.86
N GLY A 140 6.95 -17.25 -6.58
CA GLY A 140 6.06 -18.35 -6.91
C GLY A 140 5.50 -18.29 -8.34
N TYR A 141 5.78 -17.22 -9.09
CA TYR A 141 5.21 -17.05 -10.42
C TYR A 141 6.11 -16.26 -11.38
N LEU A 142 6.39 -14.97 -11.16
CA LEU A 142 7.15 -14.18 -12.14
C LEU A 142 8.56 -14.74 -12.41
N ALA A 143 9.25 -15.20 -11.37
CA ALA A 143 10.55 -15.87 -11.50
C ALA A 143 10.50 -17.17 -12.31
N HIS A 144 9.31 -17.75 -12.50
CA HIS A 144 9.12 -18.93 -13.34
C HIS A 144 8.79 -18.58 -14.80
N ILE A 145 8.00 -17.52 -15.04
CA ILE A 145 7.46 -17.23 -16.38
C ILE A 145 8.21 -16.15 -17.15
N ILE A 146 9.01 -15.32 -16.46
CA ILE A 146 9.73 -14.21 -17.09
C ILE A 146 11.12 -14.63 -17.63
N PRO A 147 12.02 -15.17 -16.80
CA PRO A 147 13.38 -15.46 -17.23
C PRO A 147 13.46 -16.77 -18.04
N SER A 148 14.41 -16.82 -18.97
CA SER A 148 14.81 -18.10 -19.59
C SER A 148 15.37 -19.04 -18.53
N ASP A 149 15.09 -20.34 -18.66
CA ASP A 149 15.75 -21.36 -17.84
C ASP A 149 16.99 -21.97 -18.52
N GLY A 150 17.40 -21.44 -19.68
CA GLY A 150 18.53 -21.94 -20.46
C GLY A 150 18.32 -23.33 -21.05
N ALA A 151 17.12 -23.90 -20.94
CA ALA A 151 16.81 -25.25 -21.36
C ALA A 151 15.51 -25.30 -22.18
N ARG A 152 14.38 -25.55 -21.52
CA ARG A 152 13.09 -25.78 -22.19
C ARG A 152 12.33 -24.48 -22.43
N PHE A 153 12.56 -23.47 -21.58
CA PHE A 153 11.90 -22.18 -21.68
C PHE A 153 12.89 -21.09 -22.08
N VAL A 154 12.64 -20.52 -23.25
CA VAL A 154 13.49 -19.50 -23.89
C VAL A 154 13.33 -18.09 -23.29
N GLY A 155 12.41 -17.91 -22.34
CA GLY A 155 12.11 -16.62 -21.73
C GLY A 155 10.88 -15.96 -22.34
N PHE A 156 10.32 -15.00 -21.61
CA PHE A 156 9.02 -14.40 -21.94
C PHE A 156 9.00 -13.63 -23.26
N GLU A 157 10.03 -12.83 -23.53
CA GLU A 157 10.15 -12.06 -24.76
C GLU A 157 10.24 -12.97 -25.99
N GLU A 158 11.06 -14.03 -25.92
CA GLU A 158 11.16 -15.01 -27.00
C GLU A 158 9.87 -15.83 -27.16
N ASN A 159 9.14 -16.10 -26.07
CA ASN A 159 7.82 -16.70 -26.14
C ASN A 159 6.82 -15.81 -26.93
N ILE A 160 6.90 -14.48 -26.73
CA ILE A 160 6.14 -13.53 -27.56
C ILE A 160 6.60 -13.61 -29.03
N ASN A 161 7.91 -13.67 -29.32
CA ASN A 161 8.43 -13.78 -30.69
C ASN A 161 7.90 -15.04 -31.41
N ILE A 162 7.85 -16.17 -30.71
CA ILE A 162 7.30 -17.42 -31.24
C ILE A 162 5.82 -17.25 -31.56
N TYR A 163 5.06 -16.59 -30.68
CA TYR A 163 3.66 -16.30 -30.91
C TYR A 163 3.45 -15.37 -32.12
N GLU A 164 4.23 -14.30 -32.22
CA GLU A 164 4.23 -13.38 -33.36
C GLU A 164 4.44 -14.11 -34.68
N ALA A 165 5.48 -14.95 -34.76
CA ALA A 165 5.81 -15.72 -35.95
C ALA A 165 4.70 -16.73 -36.33
N LYS A 166 4.09 -17.38 -35.33
CA LYS A 166 3.03 -18.37 -35.52
C LYS A 166 1.71 -17.75 -35.97
N GLN A 167 1.37 -16.58 -35.44
CA GLN A 167 0.08 -15.92 -35.69
C GLN A 167 0.15 -14.83 -36.76
N GLY A 168 1.36 -14.45 -37.21
CA GLY A 168 1.56 -13.36 -38.16
C GLY A 168 1.15 -12.00 -37.59
N VAL A 169 1.49 -11.73 -36.33
CA VAL A 169 1.14 -10.49 -35.59
C VAL A 169 2.38 -9.85 -34.98
N VAL A 170 2.24 -8.61 -34.49
CA VAL A 170 3.31 -7.88 -33.81
C VAL A 170 2.81 -7.30 -32.49
N PHE A 171 3.60 -7.50 -31.44
CA PHE A 171 3.47 -6.92 -30.11
C PHE A 171 4.44 -5.73 -30.06
N PRO A 172 3.94 -4.49 -30.06
CA PRO A 172 4.82 -3.32 -29.98
C PRO A 172 5.63 -3.27 -28.68
N VAL A 173 5.14 -3.90 -27.61
CA VAL A 173 5.84 -3.98 -26.33
C VAL A 173 5.86 -5.42 -25.85
N LYS A 174 7.05 -6.00 -25.74
CA LYS A 174 7.28 -7.39 -25.32
C LYS A 174 7.48 -7.52 -23.81
N LYS A 175 6.55 -6.93 -23.04
CA LYS A 175 6.51 -6.95 -21.58
C LYS A 175 5.20 -7.54 -21.08
N LEU A 176 5.21 -8.11 -19.87
CA LEU A 176 3.98 -8.52 -19.19
C LEU A 176 3.34 -7.31 -18.51
N PHE A 177 2.13 -6.94 -18.94
CA PHE A 177 1.34 -5.87 -18.31
C PHE A 177 0.54 -6.44 -17.14
N ILE A 178 0.90 -6.03 -15.92
CA ILE A 178 0.26 -6.46 -14.67
C ILE A 178 -0.74 -5.39 -14.24
N VAL A 179 -2.03 -5.66 -14.44
CA VAL A 179 -3.12 -4.76 -14.13
C VAL A 179 -3.44 -4.79 -12.63
N ILE A 180 -3.43 -3.61 -12.00
CA ILE A 180 -3.74 -3.35 -10.60
C ILE A 180 -5.05 -2.58 -10.53
N THR A 181 -6.12 -3.22 -10.07
CA THR A 181 -7.46 -2.64 -10.04
C THR A 181 -7.75 -1.94 -8.71
N LYS A 182 -8.50 -0.83 -8.74
CA LYS A 182 -8.88 -0.08 -7.53
C LYS A 182 -9.79 -0.88 -6.60
N SER A 183 -10.67 -1.71 -7.15
CA SER A 183 -11.55 -2.58 -6.38
C SER A 183 -10.87 -3.85 -5.86
N LEU A 184 -9.64 -4.12 -6.31
CA LEU A 184 -8.89 -5.38 -6.12
C LEU A 184 -9.52 -6.57 -6.87
N TYR A 185 -10.67 -6.39 -7.50
CA TYR A 185 -11.32 -7.43 -8.28
C TYR A 185 -10.55 -7.67 -9.58
N CYS A 186 -10.35 -8.93 -9.91
CA CYS A 186 -9.69 -9.36 -11.14
C CYS A 186 -10.65 -10.33 -11.82
N PRO A 187 -11.29 -9.94 -12.95
CA PRO A 187 -12.21 -10.81 -13.64
C PRO A 187 -11.48 -12.01 -14.24
N PRO A 188 -12.18 -13.13 -14.48
CA PRO A 188 -11.64 -14.27 -15.22
C PRO A 188 -11.13 -13.93 -16.63
N ASP A 189 -11.64 -12.85 -17.23
CA ASP A 189 -11.27 -12.37 -18.57
C ASP A 189 -11.27 -10.84 -18.57
N LEU A 190 -10.18 -10.21 -19.02
CA LEU A 190 -10.05 -8.75 -19.04
C LEU A 190 -11.11 -8.08 -19.93
N LYS A 191 -11.71 -8.80 -20.88
CA LYS A 191 -12.82 -8.27 -21.69
C LYS A 191 -14.03 -7.85 -20.85
N GLN A 192 -14.17 -8.37 -19.63
CA GLN A 192 -15.25 -7.99 -18.73
C GLN A 192 -15.14 -6.53 -18.28
N PHE A 193 -13.97 -5.90 -18.41
CA PHE A 193 -13.79 -4.47 -18.21
C PHE A 193 -14.15 -3.61 -19.43
N ASN A 194 -14.45 -4.22 -20.58
CA ASN A 194 -14.86 -3.46 -21.77
C ASN A 194 -16.14 -2.68 -21.51
N LYS A 195 -16.14 -1.43 -21.97
CA LYS A 195 -17.34 -0.60 -21.94
C LYS A 195 -18.33 -1.05 -23.01
N LYS A 196 -19.62 -0.84 -22.76
CA LYS A 196 -20.69 -1.17 -23.71
C LYS A 196 -20.68 -0.30 -24.98
N ASN A 197 -20.01 0.85 -24.94
CA ASN A 197 -19.92 1.76 -26.08
C ASN A 197 -18.95 1.19 -27.12
N GLN A 198 -19.50 0.68 -28.23
CA GLN A 198 -18.74 0.07 -29.34
C GLN A 198 -17.78 1.02 -30.06
N ARG A 199 -17.86 2.34 -29.82
CA ARG A 199 -16.91 3.32 -30.37
C ARG A 199 -15.61 3.40 -29.58
N LEU A 200 -15.60 2.94 -28.33
CA LEU A 200 -14.40 2.92 -27.50
C LEU A 200 -13.52 1.72 -27.84
N PRO A 201 -12.20 1.83 -27.67
CA PRO A 201 -11.33 0.67 -27.76
C PRO A 201 -11.74 -0.42 -26.78
N TYR A 202 -11.59 -1.67 -27.20
CA TYR A 202 -11.98 -2.83 -26.39
C TYR A 202 -10.99 -3.98 -26.53
N LEU A 203 -10.87 -4.77 -25.47
CA LEU A 203 -10.00 -5.94 -25.37
C LEU A 203 -10.72 -7.20 -25.86
N GLU A 204 -10.01 -8.02 -26.60
CA GLU A 204 -10.41 -9.40 -26.91
C GLU A 204 -9.26 -10.34 -26.56
N ALA A 205 -9.56 -11.40 -25.80
CA ALA A 205 -8.60 -12.43 -25.50
C ALA A 205 -8.22 -13.19 -26.77
N CYS A 206 -6.93 -13.45 -26.96
CA CYS A 206 -6.41 -14.27 -28.04
C CYS A 206 -6.06 -15.67 -27.53
N GLN A 207 -5.48 -16.51 -28.40
CA GLN A 207 -4.83 -17.73 -27.94
C GLN A 207 -3.72 -17.38 -26.94
N SER A 208 -3.51 -18.22 -25.94
CA SER A 208 -2.41 -18.07 -24.98
C SER A 208 -1.05 -18.09 -25.69
N LEU A 209 -0.06 -17.47 -25.06
CA LEU A 209 1.35 -17.70 -25.40
C LEU A 209 1.71 -19.16 -25.17
N GLU A 210 2.88 -19.61 -25.66
CA GLU A 210 3.29 -21.00 -25.47
C GLU A 210 3.43 -21.32 -23.97
N ASP A 211 3.02 -22.54 -23.61
CA ASP A 211 2.98 -23.02 -22.24
C ASP A 211 4.41 -23.07 -21.64
N VAL A 212 4.58 -22.59 -20.41
CA VAL A 212 5.84 -22.73 -19.67
C VAL A 212 5.69 -23.90 -18.71
N GLU A 213 6.49 -24.95 -18.90
CA GLU A 213 6.46 -26.14 -18.04
C GLU A 213 7.68 -26.20 -17.12
N LYS A 214 7.45 -26.26 -15.80
CA LYS A 214 8.52 -26.39 -14.80
C LYS A 214 8.16 -27.36 -13.70
N ASP A 215 9.18 -28.03 -13.14
CA ASP A 215 9.02 -28.82 -11.93
C ASP A 215 9.10 -27.89 -10.71
N VAL A 216 8.03 -27.80 -9.92
CA VAL A 216 7.96 -26.86 -8.78
C VAL A 216 7.32 -27.51 -7.58
N ALA A 217 7.99 -27.44 -6.42
CA ALA A 217 7.44 -27.85 -5.11
C ALA A 217 6.80 -29.25 -5.09
N GLY A 218 7.41 -30.23 -5.78
CA GLY A 218 6.91 -31.60 -5.87
C GLY A 218 5.89 -31.86 -6.97
N VAL A 219 5.48 -30.84 -7.73
CA VAL A 219 4.64 -30.98 -8.93
C VAL A 219 5.53 -31.07 -10.15
N LYS A 220 5.40 -32.17 -10.91
CA LYS A 220 6.09 -32.38 -12.18
C LYS A 220 5.34 -31.70 -13.32
N ASN A 221 6.08 -31.11 -14.26
CA ASN A 221 5.54 -30.43 -15.46
C ASN A 221 4.40 -29.46 -15.11
N ARG A 222 4.59 -28.63 -14.08
CA ARG A 222 3.62 -27.58 -13.75
C ARG A 222 3.58 -26.58 -14.89
N THR A 223 2.41 -26.44 -15.49
CA THR A 223 2.17 -25.52 -16.61
C THR A 223 1.79 -24.13 -16.11
N TYR A 224 2.46 -23.11 -16.64
CA TYR A 224 2.10 -21.71 -16.51
C TYR A 224 1.66 -21.17 -17.86
N ARG A 225 0.63 -20.32 -17.86
CA ARG A 225 0.02 -19.76 -19.07
C ARG A 225 -0.12 -18.26 -18.94
N ASN A 226 0.27 -17.56 -19.99
CA ASN A 226 0.02 -16.13 -20.14
C ASN A 226 -0.92 -15.90 -21.33
N SER A 227 -1.89 -15.02 -21.14
CA SER A 227 -2.86 -14.67 -22.17
C SER A 227 -2.37 -13.49 -22.98
N ALA A 228 -2.36 -13.65 -24.31
CA ALA A 228 -2.29 -12.52 -25.23
C ALA A 228 -3.68 -11.89 -25.36
N TYR A 229 -3.71 -10.57 -25.50
CA TYR A 229 -4.90 -9.80 -25.81
C TYR A 229 -4.64 -8.94 -27.04
N LYS A 230 -5.71 -8.61 -27.76
CA LYS A 230 -5.68 -7.56 -28.78
C LYS A 230 -6.67 -6.47 -28.43
N ILE A 231 -6.25 -5.23 -28.66
CA ILE A 231 -7.05 -4.03 -28.46
C ILE A 231 -7.54 -3.56 -29.83
N TYR A 232 -8.85 -3.62 -30.04
CA TYR A 232 -9.47 -3.07 -31.24
C TYR A 232 -9.70 -1.58 -31.10
N ARG A 233 -9.57 -0.87 -32.22
CA ARG A 233 -9.68 0.59 -32.30
C ARG A 233 -10.42 0.95 -33.58
N ALA A 234 -11.30 1.95 -33.52
CA ALA A 234 -12.09 2.35 -34.68
C ALA A 234 -11.17 2.79 -35.84
N GLY A 235 -11.26 2.08 -36.98
CA GLY A 235 -10.54 2.42 -38.22
C GLY A 235 -9.02 2.26 -38.15
N ARG A 236 -8.47 1.54 -37.17
CA ARG A 236 -7.02 1.29 -37.04
C ARG A 236 -6.73 -0.19 -36.85
N ALA A 237 -5.50 -0.59 -37.15
CA ALA A 237 -5.00 -1.94 -36.86
C ALA A 237 -5.12 -2.25 -35.34
N PRO A 238 -5.46 -3.50 -34.98
CA PRO A 238 -5.47 -3.93 -33.59
C PRO A 238 -4.06 -3.91 -33.00
N VAL A 239 -3.97 -3.68 -31.68
CA VAL A 239 -2.70 -3.67 -30.95
C VAL A 239 -2.64 -4.87 -30.04
N TYR A 240 -1.59 -5.68 -30.17
CA TYR A 240 -1.40 -6.89 -29.35
C TYR A 240 -0.56 -6.58 -28.10
N LEU A 241 -0.87 -7.26 -27.00
CA LEU A 241 -0.09 -7.20 -25.76
C LEU A 241 -0.31 -8.47 -24.93
N ALA A 242 0.63 -8.77 -24.03
CA ALA A 242 0.43 -9.77 -22.98
C ALA A 242 0.04 -9.06 -21.68
N ALA A 243 -1.13 -9.40 -21.14
CA ALA A 243 -1.67 -8.70 -19.97
C ALA A 243 -2.44 -9.64 -19.04
N GLU A 244 -2.37 -9.37 -17.75
CA GLU A 244 -3.10 -10.11 -16.71
C GLU A 244 -3.25 -9.24 -15.46
N CYS A 245 -4.19 -9.57 -14.59
CA CYS A 245 -4.29 -8.89 -13.31
C CYS A 245 -3.33 -9.48 -12.26
N ALA A 246 -2.94 -8.68 -11.27
CA ALA A 246 -2.24 -9.18 -10.09
C ALA A 246 -3.14 -10.06 -9.22
N SER A 247 -3.09 -11.37 -9.44
CA SER A 247 -3.90 -12.37 -8.70
C SER A 247 -3.77 -12.34 -7.16
N PRO A 248 -2.66 -11.91 -6.53
CA PRO A 248 -2.62 -11.73 -5.08
C PRO A 248 -3.63 -10.68 -4.59
N LEU A 249 -3.83 -9.61 -5.35
CA LEU A 249 -4.82 -8.57 -5.00
C LEU A 249 -6.24 -9.10 -5.13
N HIS A 250 -6.51 -10.00 -6.08
CA HIS A 250 -7.79 -10.71 -6.13
C HIS A 250 -7.99 -11.64 -4.93
N THR A 251 -6.93 -12.29 -4.45
CA THR A 251 -7.00 -13.07 -3.22
C THR A 251 -7.40 -12.17 -2.03
N LEU A 252 -6.78 -10.99 -1.91
CA LEU A 252 -7.17 -10.00 -0.90
C LEU A 252 -8.62 -9.53 -1.09
N HIS A 253 -9.07 -9.28 -2.32
CA HIS A 253 -10.47 -8.95 -2.61
C HIS A 253 -11.44 -9.99 -2.01
N ARG A 254 -11.19 -11.28 -2.26
CA ARG A 254 -12.01 -12.39 -1.76
C ARG A 254 -11.96 -12.52 -0.23
N VAL A 255 -10.80 -12.27 0.38
CA VAL A 255 -10.65 -12.21 1.84
C VAL A 255 -11.53 -11.11 2.42
N LEU A 256 -11.55 -9.93 1.78
CA LEU A 256 -12.35 -8.79 2.19
C LEU A 256 -13.86 -8.98 1.97
N GLU A 257 -14.28 -9.77 0.99
CA GLU A 257 -15.68 -10.19 0.83
C GLU A 257 -16.10 -11.20 1.93
N ARG A 258 -15.15 -11.99 2.43
CA ARG A 258 -15.36 -13.05 3.42
C ARG A 258 -14.77 -12.70 4.79
N ARG A 259 -14.87 -11.42 5.18
CA ARG A 259 -14.32 -10.87 6.43
C ARG A 259 -14.65 -11.69 7.68
N ALA A 260 -15.83 -12.32 7.75
CA ALA A 260 -16.23 -13.15 8.88
C ALA A 260 -15.31 -14.37 9.10
N LEU A 261 -14.64 -14.88 8.05
CA LEU A 261 -13.68 -15.97 8.13
C LEU A 261 -12.26 -15.52 8.52
N HIS A 262 -12.01 -14.21 8.46
CA HIS A 262 -10.69 -13.61 8.65
C HIS A 262 -10.79 -12.41 9.61
N PRO A 263 -11.23 -12.62 10.87
CA PRO A 263 -11.43 -11.54 11.83
C PRO A 263 -10.13 -10.76 12.11
N GLU A 264 -8.97 -11.36 11.89
CA GLU A 264 -7.66 -10.72 12.03
C GLU A 264 -7.40 -9.62 10.99
N LEU A 265 -8.16 -9.62 9.88
CA LEU A 265 -8.00 -8.72 8.74
C LEU A 265 -9.14 -7.70 8.58
N LEU A 266 -9.97 -7.51 9.62
CA LEU A 266 -11.14 -6.62 9.56
C LEU A 266 -10.78 -5.14 9.40
N ASP A 267 -9.73 -4.70 10.09
CA ASP A 267 -9.33 -3.29 10.22
C ASP A 267 -8.14 -2.93 9.32
N ILE A 268 -7.87 -3.73 8.29
CA ILE A 268 -6.73 -3.46 7.40
C ILE A 268 -6.97 -2.25 6.51
N ASP A 269 -5.93 -1.41 6.38
CA ASP A 269 -5.90 -0.39 5.36
C ASP A 269 -5.53 -1.02 4.01
N THR A 270 -6.55 -1.21 3.17
CA THR A 270 -6.38 -1.78 1.83
C THR A 270 -5.48 -0.94 0.92
N GLN A 271 -5.45 0.39 1.08
CA GLN A 271 -4.61 1.25 0.24
C GLN A 271 -3.15 1.12 0.65
N GLU A 272 -2.86 1.04 1.95
CA GLU A 272 -1.51 0.77 2.47
C GLU A 272 -1.01 -0.58 1.96
N ILE A 273 -1.81 -1.64 2.06
CA ILE A 273 -1.43 -2.98 1.59
C ILE A 273 -1.14 -3.01 0.08
N VAL A 274 -1.96 -2.34 -0.74
CA VAL A 274 -1.72 -2.26 -2.18
C VAL A 274 -0.46 -1.45 -2.49
N SER A 275 -0.25 -0.34 -1.78
CA SER A 275 0.96 0.48 -1.91
C SER A 275 2.21 -0.33 -1.58
N ASP A 276 2.18 -1.10 -0.49
CA ASP A 276 3.28 -1.96 -0.07
C ASP A 276 3.53 -3.10 -1.05
N PHE A 277 2.46 -3.73 -1.55
CA PHE A 277 2.54 -4.74 -2.60
C PHE A 277 3.22 -4.19 -3.85
N CYS A 278 2.75 -3.06 -4.39
CA CYS A 278 3.29 -2.46 -5.60
C CYS A 278 4.74 -1.98 -5.40
N THR A 279 5.05 -1.36 -4.27
CA THR A 279 6.40 -0.88 -3.93
C THR A 279 7.37 -2.03 -3.83
N MET A 280 7.00 -3.08 -3.08
CA MET A 280 7.83 -4.27 -2.91
C MET A 280 8.02 -5.01 -4.24
N LEU A 281 6.94 -5.20 -5.02
CA LEU A 281 7.03 -5.91 -6.29
C LEU A 281 7.95 -5.17 -7.29
N ARG A 282 7.84 -3.83 -7.41
CA ARG A 282 8.75 -3.01 -8.23
C ARG A 282 10.20 -3.12 -7.75
N SER A 283 10.41 -3.10 -6.43
CA SER A 283 11.74 -3.25 -5.83
C SER A 283 12.37 -4.60 -6.17
N ILE A 284 11.61 -5.71 -6.04
CA ILE A 284 12.13 -7.06 -6.33
C ILE A 284 12.42 -7.21 -7.83
N ILE A 285 11.49 -6.78 -8.70
CA ILE A 285 11.66 -6.85 -10.17
C ILE A 285 12.88 -6.04 -10.59
N SER A 286 13.04 -4.81 -10.10
CA SER A 286 14.20 -3.96 -10.47
C SER A 286 15.53 -4.54 -9.97
N ARG A 287 15.54 -5.30 -8.88
CA ARG A 287 16.77 -5.93 -8.36
C ARG A 287 17.12 -7.25 -9.04
N SER A 288 16.16 -7.95 -9.64
CA SER A 288 16.38 -9.18 -10.41
C SER A 288 16.88 -8.85 -11.80
N SER A 289 18.12 -9.23 -12.14
CA SER A 289 18.69 -9.02 -13.48
C SER A 289 17.82 -9.60 -14.59
N ASP A 290 17.22 -10.76 -14.32
CA ASP A 290 16.56 -11.54 -15.36
C ASP A 290 15.09 -11.14 -15.55
N CYS A 291 14.52 -10.39 -14.60
CA CYS A 291 13.15 -9.88 -14.64
C CYS A 291 13.06 -8.36 -14.82
N ARG A 292 14.15 -7.61 -14.60
CA ARG A 292 14.20 -6.16 -14.75
C ARG A 292 13.72 -5.75 -16.14
N ASP A 293 12.89 -4.72 -16.19
CA ASP A 293 12.32 -4.14 -17.40
C ASP A 293 11.44 -5.07 -18.26
N LYS A 294 11.07 -6.26 -17.78
CA LYS A 294 10.21 -7.22 -18.52
C LYS A 294 8.73 -7.21 -18.08
N CYS A 295 8.40 -6.49 -17.02
CA CYS A 295 7.03 -6.34 -16.53
C CYS A 295 6.69 -4.86 -16.39
N GLU A 296 5.43 -4.50 -16.61
CA GLU A 296 4.90 -3.16 -16.41
C GLU A 296 3.68 -3.21 -15.50
N LEU A 297 3.67 -2.43 -14.41
CA LEU A 297 2.53 -2.34 -13.50
C LEU A 297 1.58 -1.24 -13.96
N VAL A 298 0.34 -1.59 -14.30
CA VAL A 298 -0.69 -0.66 -14.81
C VAL A 298 -1.80 -0.50 -13.79
N PHE A 299 -1.99 0.71 -13.28
CA PHE A 299 -3.09 1.02 -12.38
C PHE A 299 -4.37 1.34 -13.16
N TYR A 300 -5.48 0.73 -12.76
CA TYR A 300 -6.78 0.95 -13.36
C TYR A 300 -7.84 1.16 -12.27
N ASP A 301 -8.49 2.34 -12.27
CA ASP A 301 -9.67 2.55 -11.45
C ASP A 301 -10.91 1.99 -12.16
N ASP A 302 -11.18 0.72 -11.90
CA ASP A 302 -12.31 -0.02 -12.44
C ASP A 302 -13.67 0.43 -11.87
N LYS A 303 -13.67 1.34 -10.89
CA LYS A 303 -14.88 1.96 -10.34
C LYS A 303 -15.22 3.28 -11.04
N ASP A 304 -14.27 3.90 -11.76
CA ASP A 304 -14.56 5.10 -12.52
C ASP A 304 -15.28 4.73 -13.83
N PRO A 305 -16.54 5.15 -14.03
CA PRO A 305 -17.27 4.84 -15.25
C PRO A 305 -16.63 5.46 -16.50
N ASN A 306 -15.86 6.55 -16.35
CA ASN A 306 -15.23 7.27 -17.46
C ASN A 306 -13.93 6.64 -17.94
N LEU A 307 -13.25 5.85 -17.09
CA LEU A 307 -11.99 5.21 -17.45
C LEU A 307 -12.25 3.88 -18.16
N ASN A 308 -11.52 3.65 -19.24
CA ASN A 308 -11.56 2.41 -20.03
C ASN A 308 -10.19 1.74 -19.99
N LEU A 309 -10.14 0.47 -19.60
CA LEU A 309 -8.87 -0.27 -19.46
C LEU A 309 -8.10 -0.33 -20.78
N ALA A 310 -8.78 -0.51 -21.91
CA ALA A 310 -8.14 -0.57 -23.21
C ALA A 310 -7.42 0.75 -23.57
N ASP A 311 -8.01 1.90 -23.24
CA ASP A 311 -7.37 3.20 -23.45
C ASP A 311 -6.13 3.36 -22.55
N ILE A 312 -6.21 2.98 -21.29
CA ILE A 312 -5.09 3.05 -20.34
C ILE A 312 -3.91 2.16 -20.81
N LEU A 313 -4.20 0.95 -21.30
CA LEU A 313 -3.19 0.06 -21.85
C LEU A 313 -2.56 0.64 -23.12
N LEU A 314 -3.35 1.23 -24.02
CA LEU A 314 -2.84 1.92 -25.21
C LEU A 314 -1.96 3.12 -24.86
N GLU A 315 -2.35 3.91 -23.86
CA GLU A 315 -1.53 5.01 -23.35
C GLU A 315 -0.21 4.50 -22.80
N LYS A 316 -0.23 3.42 -22.00
CA LYS A 316 1.00 2.81 -21.48
C LYS A 316 1.90 2.26 -22.58
N ILE A 317 1.32 1.63 -23.61
CA ILE A 317 2.08 1.19 -24.79
C ILE A 317 2.73 2.39 -25.48
N ARG A 318 2.00 3.50 -25.68
CA ARG A 318 2.54 4.72 -26.29
C ARG A 318 3.65 5.36 -25.47
N GLU A 319 3.59 5.28 -24.14
CA GLU A 319 4.67 5.77 -23.27
C GLU A 319 5.94 4.92 -23.39
N LEU A 320 5.78 3.59 -23.53
CA LEU A 320 6.91 2.64 -23.61
C LEU A 320 7.50 2.54 -25.02
N GLU A 321 6.66 2.66 -26.04
CA GLU A 321 7.02 2.59 -27.46
C GLU A 321 6.22 3.65 -28.25
N PRO A 322 6.72 4.91 -28.31
CA PRO A 322 6.01 5.99 -28.99
C PRO A 322 5.74 5.75 -30.48
N ASP A 323 6.58 4.96 -31.14
CA ASP A 323 6.47 4.65 -32.57
C ASP A 323 5.67 3.36 -32.85
N PHE A 324 4.91 2.86 -31.86
CA PHE A 324 4.18 1.59 -31.99
C PHE A 324 3.22 1.54 -33.18
N GLU A 325 2.63 2.66 -33.59
CA GLU A 325 1.72 2.72 -34.73
C GLU A 325 2.45 2.36 -36.04
N ASN A 326 3.72 2.72 -36.18
CA ASN A 326 4.52 2.32 -37.34
C ASN A 326 4.87 0.83 -37.26
N ILE A 327 5.28 0.36 -36.08
CA ILE A 327 5.69 -1.03 -35.83
C ILE A 327 4.58 -2.02 -36.22
N ILE A 328 3.33 -1.74 -35.84
CA ILE A 328 2.20 -2.64 -36.13
C ILE A 328 1.73 -2.59 -37.59
N THR A 329 2.15 -1.58 -38.36
CA THR A 329 1.79 -1.44 -39.79
C THR A 329 2.81 -2.04 -40.74
N ILE A 330 4.02 -2.33 -40.26
CA ILE A 330 5.03 -3.05 -41.02
C ILE A 330 4.57 -4.50 -41.10
N GLU A 331 4.18 -4.96 -42.28
CA GLU A 331 3.85 -6.37 -42.51
C GLU A 331 4.99 -7.26 -41.99
N PRO A 332 4.69 -8.33 -41.23
CA PRO A 332 5.71 -9.27 -40.80
C PRO A 332 6.36 -9.86 -42.06
N ARG A 333 7.68 -9.66 -42.19
CA ARG A 333 8.49 -10.18 -43.30
C ARG A 333 8.61 -11.70 -43.27
#